data_AF-A0A8J6TDE0-F1
#
_entry.id   AF-A0A8J6TDE0-F1
#
_cell.length_a   1.000
_cell.length_b   1.000
_cell.length_c   1.000
_cell.angle_alpha   90.00
_cell.angle_beta   90.00
_cell.angle_gamma   90.00
#
_symmetry.space_group_name_H-M   'P 1'
#
loop_
_entity.id
_entity.type
_entity.pdbx_description
1 polymer ?
#
loop_
_entity_poly.entity_id
_entity_poly.type
_entity_poly.pdbx_seq_one_letter_code
_entity_poly.pdbx_strand_id
1 'polypeptide(L)'
;MLTDLFLALLDKRNQQARGNPILPALLYIYCPAASGWWLAGANPEPVFDVAWHVLDDFSQGKTLKDALTEHGIGEAALGDIEKYIGEVATYRSHHPMSSPELSPLFPGGRFDPSHRLGSHVAIKKMGGWDKVLEYARVWAFLLYDWQGDMNISQDASVQIKLEWLAITSRGVRKAVYFPAWVWTATIGKVEREHIGLLVEEGRGHDQLRFALVQASDRAGDKSWSNPPLVFGLQRKSGDAELFQSAFKIDELMQMLLPLAERATSKVSFPLRALRNPHACLDCGYQYLCYPDKAKMERQMPIFGEASLKMLQR
;
A
#
# COMPACT_ATOMS: atom_id res chain seq x y z
N MET A 1 5.86 0.35 -0.26
CA MET A 1 4.92 0.83 -1.29
C MET A 1 3.81 1.69 -0.67
N LEU A 2 3.51 2.87 -1.24
CA LEU A 2 2.39 3.76 -0.84
C LEU A 2 1.38 3.90 -1.99
N THR A 3 0.71 2.79 -2.32
CA THR A 3 -0.19 2.69 -3.49
C THR A 3 -1.37 3.64 -3.40
N ASP A 4 -1.96 3.81 -2.22
CA ASP A 4 -3.03 4.78 -1.99
C ASP A 4 -2.60 6.21 -2.30
N LEU A 5 -1.40 6.62 -1.85
CA LEU A 5 -0.85 7.94 -2.18
C LEU A 5 -0.68 8.08 -3.70
N PHE A 6 -0.06 7.11 -4.38
CA PHE A 6 0.15 7.19 -5.83
C PHE A 6 -1.17 7.19 -6.62
N LEU A 7 -2.17 6.42 -6.20
CA LEU A 7 -3.51 6.47 -6.77
C LEU A 7 -4.18 7.83 -6.54
N ALA A 8 -4.00 8.44 -5.37
CA ALA A 8 -4.47 9.80 -5.11
C ALA A 8 -3.78 10.82 -6.05
N LEU A 9 -2.49 10.67 -6.37
CA LEU A 9 -1.81 11.55 -7.34
C LEU A 9 -2.34 11.41 -8.77
N LEU A 10 -2.83 10.22 -9.14
CA LEU A 10 -3.36 9.91 -10.47
C LEU A 10 -4.86 10.25 -10.62
N ASP A 11 -5.57 10.52 -9.52
CA ASP A 11 -7.00 10.83 -9.55
C ASP A 11 -7.29 12.14 -10.30
N LYS A 12 -8.26 12.09 -11.21
CA LYS A 12 -8.64 13.24 -12.06
C LYS A 12 -9.13 14.44 -11.24
N ARG A 13 -9.81 14.21 -10.12
CA ARG A 13 -10.30 15.27 -9.21
C ARG A 13 -9.14 15.98 -8.52
N ASN A 14 -8.00 15.29 -8.37
CA ASN A 14 -6.77 15.82 -7.82
C ASN A 14 -5.83 16.43 -8.88
N GLN A 15 -6.18 16.46 -10.17
CA GLN A 15 -5.29 17.03 -11.20
C GLN A 15 -5.03 18.54 -11.02
N GLN A 16 -6.02 19.28 -10.49
CA GLN A 16 -5.84 20.68 -10.09
C GLN A 16 -5.12 20.83 -8.73
N ALA A 17 -4.86 19.71 -8.04
CA ALA A 17 -4.31 19.67 -6.69
C ALA A 17 -2.77 19.69 -6.63
N ARG A 18 -2.05 19.88 -7.76
CA ARG A 18 -0.60 20.18 -7.69
C ARG A 18 -0.28 21.45 -6.90
N GLY A 19 -1.23 22.39 -6.82
CA GLY A 19 -1.17 23.55 -5.91
C GLY A 19 -1.85 23.33 -4.56
N ASN A 20 -2.39 22.14 -4.27
CA ASN A 20 -2.95 21.79 -2.97
C ASN A 20 -1.81 21.30 -2.05
N PRO A 21 -1.67 21.81 -0.83
CA PRO A 21 -0.57 21.44 0.07
C PRO A 21 -0.61 20.00 0.61
N ILE A 22 -1.73 19.30 0.57
CA ILE A 22 -1.85 17.96 1.19
C ILE A 22 -0.96 16.92 0.49
N LEU A 23 -1.11 16.75 -0.83
CA LEU A 23 -0.35 15.74 -1.59
C LEU A 23 1.16 16.02 -1.66
N PRO A 24 1.65 17.26 -1.86
CA PRO A 24 3.06 17.59 -1.74
C PRO A 24 3.65 17.28 -0.37
N ALA A 25 2.91 17.57 0.71
CA ALA A 25 3.38 17.29 2.08
C ALA A 25 3.52 15.78 2.32
N LEU A 26 2.49 15.00 1.94
CA LEU A 26 2.54 13.53 2.03
C LEU A 26 3.68 12.94 1.18
N LEU A 27 3.85 13.43 -0.06
CA LEU A 27 4.95 13.02 -0.91
C LEU A 27 6.31 13.42 -0.33
N TYR A 28 6.43 14.59 0.29
CA TYR A 28 7.68 15.05 0.88
C TYR A 28 8.11 14.19 2.06
N ILE A 29 7.16 13.82 2.94
CA ILE A 29 7.40 12.85 4.02
C ILE A 29 7.84 11.51 3.45
N TYR A 30 7.15 11.02 2.42
CA TYR A 30 7.51 9.78 1.75
C TYR A 30 8.94 9.84 1.15
N CYS A 31 9.19 10.84 0.31
CA CYS A 31 10.49 11.14 -0.29
C CYS A 31 10.49 12.54 -0.93
N PRO A 32 11.38 13.47 -0.54
CA PRO A 32 11.44 14.79 -1.16
C PRO A 32 11.64 14.76 -2.69
N ALA A 33 12.45 13.83 -3.20
CA ALA A 33 12.61 13.66 -4.66
C ALA A 33 11.29 13.28 -5.38
N ALA A 34 10.44 12.43 -4.78
CA ALA A 34 9.14 12.10 -5.35
C ALA A 34 8.22 13.31 -5.40
N SER A 35 8.25 14.15 -4.35
CA SER A 35 7.52 15.41 -4.32
C SER A 35 7.98 16.38 -5.41
N GLY A 36 9.30 16.54 -5.56
CA GLY A 36 9.89 17.37 -6.62
C GLY A 36 9.49 16.91 -8.03
N TRP A 37 9.50 15.60 -8.31
CA TRP A 37 9.05 15.07 -9.60
C TRP A 37 7.58 15.35 -9.87
N TRP A 38 6.72 15.14 -8.88
CA TRP A 38 5.29 15.38 -9.03
C TRP A 38 4.95 16.85 -9.27
N LEU A 39 5.60 17.75 -8.53
CA LEU A 39 5.48 19.20 -8.70
C LEU A 39 6.03 19.67 -10.05
N ALA A 40 7.06 19.01 -10.58
CA ALA A 40 7.57 19.23 -11.94
C ALA A 40 6.64 18.69 -13.05
N GLY A 41 5.51 18.07 -12.70
CA GLY A 41 4.50 17.58 -13.63
C GLY A 41 4.59 16.08 -13.97
N ALA A 42 5.53 15.35 -13.38
CA ALA A 42 5.63 13.91 -13.61
C ALA A 42 4.57 13.13 -12.81
N ASN A 43 4.01 12.08 -13.42
CA ASN A 43 3.07 11.18 -12.75
C ASN A 43 3.81 9.91 -12.30
N PRO A 44 3.39 9.28 -11.20
CA PRO A 44 3.96 7.99 -10.81
C PRO A 44 3.52 6.91 -11.79
N GLU A 45 4.42 5.97 -12.10
CA GLU A 45 4.06 4.71 -12.76
C GLU A 45 3.44 3.76 -11.73
N PRO A 46 2.29 3.12 -12.02
CA PRO A 46 1.70 2.13 -11.13
C PRO A 46 2.62 0.92 -10.96
N VAL A 47 2.92 0.54 -9.72
CA VAL A 47 3.59 -0.72 -9.39
C VAL A 47 2.53 -1.74 -8.98
N PHE A 48 2.72 -3.01 -9.34
CA PHE A 48 1.80 -4.08 -8.96
C PHE A 48 1.86 -4.32 -7.45
N ASP A 49 0.89 -3.74 -6.73
CA ASP A 49 0.74 -3.92 -5.29
C ASP A 49 -0.11 -5.16 -5.01
N VAL A 50 0.54 -6.25 -4.60
CA VAL A 50 -0.11 -7.53 -4.34
C VAL A 50 -1.26 -7.40 -3.34
N ALA A 51 -1.01 -6.76 -2.19
CA ALA A 51 -2.03 -6.64 -1.14
C ALA A 51 -3.20 -5.76 -1.58
N TRP A 52 -2.93 -4.69 -2.33
CA TRP A 52 -3.99 -3.86 -2.90
C TRP A 52 -4.84 -4.61 -3.92
N HIS A 53 -4.22 -5.38 -4.81
CA HIS A 53 -4.93 -6.17 -5.82
C HIS A 53 -5.77 -7.29 -5.19
N VAL A 54 -5.27 -7.95 -4.14
CA VAL A 54 -6.07 -8.93 -3.40
C VAL A 54 -7.30 -8.29 -2.78
N LEU A 55 -7.17 -7.13 -2.12
CA LEU A 55 -8.31 -6.42 -1.54
C LEU A 55 -9.33 -6.00 -2.61
N ASP A 56 -8.86 -5.55 -3.78
CA ASP A 56 -9.73 -5.19 -4.91
C ASP A 56 -10.51 -6.39 -5.45
N ASP A 57 -9.82 -7.48 -5.77
CA ASP A 57 -10.44 -8.70 -6.27
C ASP A 57 -11.39 -9.32 -5.24
N PHE A 58 -11.02 -9.31 -3.95
CA PHE A 58 -11.86 -9.79 -2.86
C PHE A 58 -13.11 -8.90 -2.67
N SER A 59 -12.97 -7.58 -2.77
CA SER A 59 -14.11 -6.63 -2.64
C SER A 59 -15.16 -6.81 -3.75
N GLN A 60 -14.76 -7.38 -4.89
CA GLN A 60 -15.64 -7.71 -6.01
C GLN A 60 -16.34 -9.07 -5.84
N GLY A 61 -16.09 -9.79 -4.73
CA GLY A 61 -16.69 -11.08 -4.43
C GLY A 61 -16.11 -12.24 -5.24
N LYS A 62 -14.92 -12.10 -5.82
CA LYS A 62 -14.23 -13.16 -6.56
C LYS A 62 -13.75 -14.25 -5.62
N THR A 63 -13.57 -15.46 -6.14
CA THR A 63 -12.76 -16.49 -5.46
C THR A 63 -11.28 -16.31 -5.80
N LEU A 64 -10.39 -16.89 -5.00
CA LEU A 64 -8.95 -16.88 -5.30
C LEU A 64 -8.66 -17.49 -6.68
N LYS A 65 -9.36 -18.58 -7.03
CA LYS A 65 -9.23 -19.23 -8.33
C LYS A 65 -9.63 -18.29 -9.47
N ASP A 66 -10.78 -17.64 -9.36
CA ASP A 66 -11.28 -16.72 -10.40
C ASP A 66 -10.31 -15.55 -10.59
N ALA A 67 -9.87 -14.93 -9.48
CA ALA A 67 -8.95 -13.81 -9.53
C ALA A 67 -7.61 -14.19 -10.18
N LEU A 68 -6.99 -15.30 -9.77
CA LEU A 68 -5.73 -15.76 -10.38
C LEU A 68 -5.89 -16.11 -11.86
N THR A 69 -7.02 -16.71 -12.25
CA THR A 69 -7.33 -17.04 -13.64
C THR A 69 -7.47 -15.77 -14.49
N GLU A 70 -8.15 -14.74 -13.98
CA GLU A 70 -8.27 -13.43 -14.64
C GLU A 70 -6.92 -12.72 -14.80
N HIS A 71 -6.00 -12.90 -13.83
CA HIS A 71 -4.62 -12.43 -13.97
C HIS A 71 -3.78 -13.25 -14.96
N GLY A 72 -4.30 -14.36 -15.49
CA GLY A 72 -3.66 -15.21 -16.50
C GLY A 72 -2.83 -16.36 -15.94
N ILE A 73 -3.07 -16.74 -14.67
CA ILE A 73 -2.47 -17.92 -14.05
C ILE A 73 -3.25 -19.16 -14.49
N GLY A 74 -2.55 -20.13 -15.09
CA GLY A 74 -3.15 -21.34 -15.65
C GLY A 74 -3.39 -22.43 -14.60
N GLU A 75 -4.25 -23.38 -14.94
CA GLU A 75 -4.70 -24.46 -14.04
C GLU A 75 -3.55 -25.28 -13.41
N ALA A 76 -2.48 -25.55 -14.16
CA ALA A 76 -1.32 -26.28 -13.63
C ALA A 76 -0.63 -25.51 -12.47
N ALA A 77 -0.52 -24.19 -12.58
CA ALA A 77 0.03 -23.34 -11.53
C ALA A 77 -0.95 -23.15 -10.36
N LEU A 78 -2.27 -23.23 -10.59
CA LEU A 78 -3.27 -23.19 -9.52
C LEU A 78 -3.12 -24.38 -8.56
N GLY A 79 -2.82 -25.58 -9.07
CA GLY A 79 -2.56 -26.75 -8.22
C GLY A 79 -1.35 -26.58 -7.30
N ASP A 80 -0.28 -25.94 -7.80
CA ASP A 80 0.89 -25.60 -6.97
C ASP A 80 0.54 -24.56 -5.90
N ILE A 81 -0.32 -23.59 -6.22
CA ILE A 81 -0.78 -22.56 -5.27
C ILE A 81 -1.66 -23.17 -4.18
N GLU A 82 -2.57 -24.08 -4.52
CA GLU A 82 -3.37 -24.80 -3.52
C GLU A 82 -2.47 -25.60 -2.58
N LYS A 83 -1.49 -26.32 -3.14
CA LYS A 83 -0.50 -27.04 -2.35
C LYS A 83 0.31 -26.11 -1.44
N TYR A 84 0.73 -24.94 -1.95
CA TYR A 84 1.41 -23.92 -1.16
C TYR A 84 0.56 -23.46 0.03
N ILE A 85 -0.71 -23.16 -0.17
CA ILE A 85 -1.62 -22.76 0.91
C ILE A 85 -1.70 -23.86 1.97
N GLY A 86 -1.82 -25.12 1.56
CA GLY A 86 -1.80 -26.26 2.49
C GLY A 86 -0.50 -26.39 3.29
N GLU A 87 0.66 -26.18 2.64
CA GLU A 87 1.97 -26.15 3.30
C GLU A 87 2.06 -25.02 4.33
N VAL A 88 1.63 -23.81 3.98
CA VAL A 88 1.62 -22.65 4.88
C VAL A 88 0.67 -22.87 6.05
N ALA A 89 -0.55 -23.36 5.81
CA ALA A 89 -1.53 -23.63 6.86
C ALA A 89 -1.00 -24.67 7.87
N THR A 90 -0.39 -25.75 7.36
CA THR A 90 0.24 -26.79 8.20
C THR A 90 1.41 -26.22 8.99
N TYR A 91 2.21 -25.33 8.40
CA TYR A 91 3.34 -24.74 9.10
C TYR A 91 2.89 -23.78 10.20
N ARG A 92 1.90 -22.92 9.92
CA ARG A 92 1.29 -22.00 10.89
C ARG A 92 0.66 -22.72 12.08
N SER A 93 0.05 -23.89 11.89
CA SER A 93 -0.56 -24.64 13.00
C SER A 93 0.45 -25.16 14.03
N HIS A 94 1.73 -25.32 13.64
CA HIS A 94 2.81 -25.77 14.52
C HIS A 94 3.67 -24.60 15.07
N HIS A 95 3.50 -23.39 14.55
CA HIS A 95 4.33 -22.23 14.88
C HIS A 95 3.45 -21.02 15.23
N PRO A 96 3.08 -20.83 16.51
CA PRO A 96 2.14 -19.79 16.95
C PRO A 96 2.84 -18.42 17.03
N MET A 97 3.20 -17.87 15.87
CA MET A 97 3.75 -16.53 15.69
C MET A 97 3.20 -15.93 14.40
N SER A 98 3.31 -14.61 14.20
CA SER A 98 2.85 -13.94 12.97
C SER A 98 3.69 -14.36 11.76
N SER A 99 3.02 -14.70 10.65
CA SER A 99 3.60 -15.12 9.36
C SER A 99 4.89 -15.97 9.43
N PRO A 100 4.87 -17.14 10.12
CA PRO A 100 6.04 -17.99 10.32
C PRO A 100 6.61 -18.51 8.99
N GLU A 101 5.80 -18.61 7.93
CA GLU A 101 6.20 -19.01 6.58
C GLU A 101 7.18 -18.05 5.89
N LEU A 102 7.38 -16.85 6.43
CA LEU A 102 8.42 -15.91 5.97
C LEU A 102 9.82 -16.27 6.52
N SER A 103 9.89 -17.18 7.49
CA SER A 103 11.15 -17.63 8.05
C SER A 103 11.96 -18.41 7.01
N PRO A 104 13.30 -18.28 6.99
CA PRO A 104 14.17 -19.14 6.18
C PRO A 104 14.03 -20.64 6.47
N LEU A 105 13.40 -21.00 7.60
CA LEU A 105 13.15 -22.38 8.00
C LEU A 105 11.91 -23.00 7.37
N PHE A 106 11.06 -22.22 6.70
CA PHE A 106 9.87 -22.73 6.04
C PHE A 106 10.28 -23.59 4.82
N PRO A 107 9.96 -24.91 4.80
CA PRO A 107 10.43 -25.80 3.76
C PRO A 107 9.59 -25.76 2.47
N GLY A 108 8.40 -25.15 2.52
CA GLY A 108 7.42 -25.13 1.43
C GLY A 108 7.71 -24.10 0.33
N GLY A 109 6.80 -24.00 -0.63
CA GLY A 109 6.88 -23.04 -1.74
C GLY A 109 7.79 -23.45 -2.90
N ARG A 110 8.30 -24.69 -2.89
CA ARG A 110 9.18 -25.24 -3.92
C ARG A 110 8.40 -26.13 -4.88
N PHE A 111 8.09 -25.60 -6.05
CA PHE A 111 7.31 -26.29 -7.09
C PHE A 111 8.09 -26.43 -8.39
N ASP A 112 7.72 -27.40 -9.22
CA ASP A 112 8.31 -27.60 -10.54
C ASP A 112 8.04 -26.36 -11.43
N PRO A 113 9.09 -25.67 -11.92
CA PRO A 113 8.91 -24.55 -12.84
C PRO A 113 8.13 -24.90 -14.12
N SER A 114 8.08 -26.18 -14.52
CA SER A 114 7.36 -26.64 -15.70
C SER A 114 5.84 -26.36 -15.63
N HIS A 115 5.25 -26.34 -14.44
CA HIS A 115 3.83 -26.03 -14.25
C HIS A 115 3.47 -24.56 -14.54
N ARG A 116 4.49 -23.70 -14.69
CA ARG A 116 4.36 -22.28 -15.02
C ARG A 116 4.36 -22.02 -16.53
N LEU A 117 4.57 -23.07 -17.34
CA LEU A 117 4.53 -22.99 -18.79
C LEU A 117 3.13 -22.54 -19.24
N GLY A 118 3.07 -21.46 -20.02
CA GLY A 118 1.82 -20.81 -20.42
C GLY A 118 1.45 -19.56 -19.61
N SER A 119 1.90 -19.43 -18.36
CA SER A 119 1.60 -18.27 -17.49
C SER A 119 2.77 -17.29 -17.31
N HIS A 120 3.90 -17.51 -17.99
CA HIS A 120 5.10 -16.68 -17.87
C HIS A 120 4.86 -15.16 -18.05
N VAL A 121 4.00 -14.74 -18.98
CA VAL A 121 3.67 -13.32 -19.18
C VAL A 121 2.91 -12.76 -17.98
N ALA A 122 1.90 -13.49 -17.49
CA ALA A 122 1.11 -13.12 -16.32
C ALA A 122 1.97 -13.04 -15.04
N ILE A 123 2.78 -14.08 -14.80
CA ILE A 123 3.71 -14.14 -13.66
C ILE A 123 4.67 -12.96 -13.70
N LYS A 124 5.23 -12.63 -14.89
CA LYS A 124 6.10 -11.47 -15.04
C LYS A 124 5.38 -10.15 -14.75
N LYS A 125 4.12 -10.01 -15.20
CA LYS A 125 3.29 -8.82 -14.95
C LYS A 125 3.02 -8.61 -13.45
N MET A 126 2.82 -9.69 -12.69
CA MET A 126 2.65 -9.65 -11.24
C MET A 126 3.96 -9.37 -10.47
N GLY A 127 5.10 -9.37 -11.15
CA GLY A 127 6.41 -9.13 -10.53
C GLY A 127 7.20 -10.41 -10.17
N GLY A 128 6.78 -11.58 -10.67
CA GLY A 128 7.47 -12.85 -10.49
C GLY A 128 6.67 -13.88 -9.71
N TRP A 129 7.19 -15.10 -9.62
CA TRP A 129 6.51 -16.21 -8.95
C TRP A 129 6.31 -15.95 -7.45
N ASP A 130 7.29 -15.31 -6.79
CA ASP A 130 7.19 -14.96 -5.38
C ASP A 130 6.00 -14.03 -5.10
N LYS A 131 5.65 -13.16 -6.06
CA LYS A 131 4.49 -12.27 -5.97
C LYS A 131 3.17 -12.99 -6.18
N VAL A 132 3.16 -14.08 -6.95
CA VAL A 132 1.99 -14.97 -7.07
C VAL A 132 1.76 -15.72 -5.75
N LEU A 133 2.82 -16.25 -5.13
CA LEU A 133 2.73 -16.88 -3.82
C LEU A 133 2.35 -15.87 -2.73
N GLU A 134 2.88 -14.64 -2.79
CA GLU A 134 2.47 -13.55 -1.91
C GLU A 134 0.98 -13.22 -2.08
N TYR A 135 0.46 -13.20 -3.31
CA TYR A 135 -0.96 -12.99 -3.59
C TYR A 135 -1.82 -14.07 -2.92
N ALA A 136 -1.46 -15.33 -3.10
CA ALA A 136 -2.15 -16.45 -2.46
C ALA A 136 -2.07 -16.38 -0.93
N ARG A 137 -0.92 -16.00 -0.38
CA ARG A 137 -0.71 -15.84 1.06
C ARG A 137 -1.57 -14.72 1.65
N VAL A 138 -1.59 -13.56 0.98
CA VAL A 138 -2.42 -12.43 1.44
C VAL A 138 -3.89 -12.83 1.45
N TRP A 139 -4.33 -13.49 0.38
CA TRP A 139 -5.71 -13.95 0.24
C TRP A 139 -6.11 -14.98 1.30
N ALA A 140 -5.31 -16.04 1.45
CA ALA A 140 -5.67 -17.18 2.28
C ALA A 140 -5.46 -16.92 3.78
N PHE A 141 -4.60 -15.96 4.14
CA PHE A 141 -4.19 -15.78 5.53
C PHE A 141 -4.29 -14.33 5.99
N LEU A 142 -3.57 -13.39 5.35
CA LEU A 142 -3.42 -12.04 5.91
C LEU A 142 -4.74 -11.27 5.98
N LEU A 143 -5.68 -11.48 5.05
CA LEU A 143 -7.02 -10.91 5.15
C LEU A 143 -7.68 -11.25 6.49
N TYR A 144 -7.56 -12.50 6.92
CA TYR A 144 -8.13 -13.01 8.15
C TYR A 144 -7.29 -12.62 9.38
N ASP A 145 -5.96 -12.56 9.25
CA ASP A 145 -5.06 -12.07 10.30
C ASP A 145 -5.42 -10.60 10.63
N TRP A 146 -5.50 -9.74 9.60
CA TRP A 146 -5.91 -8.34 9.75
C TRP A 146 -7.31 -8.20 10.37
N GLN A 147 -8.26 -9.02 9.91
CA GLN A 147 -9.61 -9.04 10.47
C GLN A 147 -9.62 -9.37 11.96
N GLY A 148 -8.86 -10.40 12.37
CA GLY A 148 -8.72 -10.81 13.76
C GLY A 148 -8.14 -9.70 14.63
N ASP A 149 -7.06 -9.07 14.19
CA ASP A 149 -6.39 -7.98 14.90
C ASP A 149 -7.23 -6.70 14.97
N MET A 150 -8.09 -6.45 13.98
CA MET A 150 -9.10 -5.39 14.04
C MET A 150 -10.26 -5.72 15.00
N ASN A 151 -10.22 -6.84 15.73
CA ASN A 151 -11.27 -7.35 16.60
C ASN A 151 -12.60 -7.61 15.86
N ILE A 152 -12.52 -7.98 14.60
CA ILE A 152 -13.67 -8.41 13.81
C ILE A 152 -13.74 -9.93 13.89
N SER A 153 -14.86 -10.49 14.36
CA SER A 153 -15.04 -11.94 14.43
C SER A 153 -14.90 -12.58 13.05
N GLN A 154 -14.26 -13.75 12.97
CA GLN A 154 -14.14 -14.52 11.72
C GLN A 154 -15.52 -14.92 11.15
N ASP A 155 -16.51 -15.08 12.02
CA ASP A 155 -17.89 -15.42 11.64
C ASP A 155 -18.73 -14.18 11.27
N ALA A 156 -18.18 -12.98 11.37
CA ALA A 156 -18.91 -11.76 11.03
C ALA A 156 -19.08 -11.63 9.52
N SER A 157 -20.24 -11.11 9.10
CA SER A 157 -20.43 -10.64 7.73
C SER A 157 -19.58 -9.37 7.54
N VAL A 158 -18.43 -9.52 6.90
CA VAL A 158 -17.50 -8.42 6.61
C VAL A 158 -17.66 -8.00 5.15
N GLN A 159 -17.84 -6.70 4.94
CA GLN A 159 -17.79 -6.10 3.62
C GLN A 159 -16.56 -5.20 3.51
N ILE A 160 -15.70 -5.50 2.54
CA ILE A 160 -14.54 -4.68 2.21
C ILE A 160 -14.88 -3.87 0.97
N LYS A 161 -14.66 -2.56 1.00
CA LYS A 161 -14.89 -1.64 -0.12
C LYS A 161 -13.73 -0.68 -0.28
N LEU A 162 -13.39 -0.37 -1.53
CA LEU A 162 -12.54 0.77 -1.83
C LEU A 162 -13.40 2.04 -1.82
N GLU A 163 -13.13 2.94 -0.88
CA GLU A 163 -13.81 4.23 -0.80
C GLU A 163 -12.84 5.39 -0.99
N TRP A 164 -13.36 6.48 -1.53
CA TRP A 164 -12.61 7.73 -1.65
C TRP A 164 -12.97 8.64 -0.50
N LEU A 165 -11.96 9.11 0.22
CA LEU A 165 -12.08 10.03 1.33
C LEU A 165 -11.82 11.46 0.86
N ALA A 166 -12.59 12.42 1.37
CA ALA A 166 -12.36 13.84 1.17
C ALA A 166 -11.51 14.39 2.31
N ILE A 167 -10.19 14.42 2.10
CA ILE A 167 -9.25 14.97 3.07
C ILE A 167 -9.31 16.49 3.00
N THR A 168 -9.65 17.11 4.13
CA THR A 168 -9.62 18.56 4.32
C THR A 168 -8.68 18.92 5.46
N SER A 169 -8.16 20.14 5.45
CA SER A 169 -7.35 20.66 6.54
C SER A 169 -7.46 22.18 6.61
N ARG A 170 -7.22 22.74 7.81
CA ARG A 170 -7.33 24.18 8.03
C ARG A 170 -6.30 24.92 7.16
N GLY A 171 -6.77 25.96 6.46
CA GLY A 171 -5.93 26.74 5.54
C GLY A 171 -5.80 26.13 4.14
N VAL A 172 -6.41 24.96 3.90
CA VAL A 172 -6.47 24.33 2.58
C VAL A 172 -7.84 24.59 1.95
N ARG A 173 -7.87 25.22 0.77
CA ARG A 173 -9.13 25.65 0.14
C ARG A 173 -9.95 24.53 -0.48
N LYS A 174 -9.32 23.45 -0.96
CA LYS A 174 -9.98 22.34 -1.66
C LYS A 174 -9.64 21.02 -0.98
N ALA A 175 -10.62 20.13 -0.91
CA ALA A 175 -10.37 18.77 -0.48
C ALA A 175 -9.44 18.03 -1.46
N VAL A 176 -8.71 17.05 -0.95
CA VAL A 176 -8.01 16.05 -1.75
C VAL A 176 -8.73 14.72 -1.61
N TYR A 177 -8.90 14.01 -2.72
CA TYR A 177 -9.53 12.71 -2.73
C TYR A 177 -8.50 11.62 -2.53
N PHE A 178 -8.67 10.79 -1.50
CA PHE A 178 -7.69 9.79 -1.12
C PHE A 178 -8.35 8.41 -1.03
N PRO A 179 -7.85 7.37 -1.74
CA PRO A 179 -8.46 6.06 -1.73
C PRO A 179 -8.06 5.30 -0.45
N ALA A 180 -9.03 4.64 0.18
CA ALA A 180 -8.81 3.84 1.38
C ALA A 180 -9.71 2.60 1.40
N TRP A 181 -9.21 1.51 1.98
CA TRP A 181 -9.99 0.29 2.18
C TRP A 181 -10.84 0.41 3.44
N VAL A 182 -12.15 0.36 3.28
CA VAL A 182 -13.12 0.41 4.37
C VAL A 182 -13.66 -0.99 4.62
N TRP A 183 -13.55 -1.43 5.86
CA TRP A 183 -14.02 -2.70 6.38
C TRP A 183 -15.25 -2.46 7.24
N THR A 184 -16.40 -2.86 6.74
CA THR A 184 -17.68 -2.74 7.43
C THR A 184 -18.03 -4.09 8.02
N ALA A 185 -18.18 -4.15 9.33
CA ALA A 185 -18.51 -5.39 10.04
C ALA A 185 -19.57 -5.16 11.10
N THR A 186 -20.47 -6.13 11.26
CA THR A 186 -21.47 -6.13 12.34
C THR A 186 -20.85 -6.73 13.60
N ILE A 187 -20.57 -5.88 14.59
CA ILE A 187 -20.04 -6.31 15.89
C ILE A 187 -21.19 -6.25 16.91
N GLY A 188 -21.73 -7.42 17.24
CA GLY A 188 -22.93 -7.53 18.07
C GLY A 188 -24.18 -7.06 17.33
N LYS A 189 -24.75 -5.91 17.73
CA LYS A 189 -25.91 -5.27 17.07
C LYS A 189 -25.54 -3.99 16.32
N VAL A 190 -24.26 -3.62 16.28
CA VAL A 190 -23.80 -2.34 15.74
C VAL A 190 -22.90 -2.59 14.54
N GLU A 191 -23.20 -1.93 13.44
CA GLU A 191 -22.32 -1.85 12.28
C GLU A 191 -21.18 -0.88 12.60
N ARG A 192 -19.93 -1.36 12.45
CA ARG A 192 -18.72 -0.56 12.67
C ARG A 192 -17.88 -0.55 11.40
N GLU A 193 -17.30 0.61 11.13
CA GLU A 193 -16.45 0.85 9.98
C GLU A 193 -15.01 1.02 10.45
N HIS A 194 -14.10 0.29 9.81
CA HIS A 194 -12.66 0.34 10.06
C HIS A 194 -11.97 0.74 8.75
N ILE A 195 -10.98 1.62 8.80
CA ILE A 195 -10.17 1.98 7.64
C ILE A 195 -8.82 1.26 7.74
N GLY A 196 -8.51 0.43 6.75
CA GLY A 196 -7.23 -0.27 6.63
C GLY A 196 -6.26 0.47 5.71
N LEU A 197 -5.16 0.97 6.26
CA LEU A 197 -4.07 1.59 5.51
C LEU A 197 -2.88 0.64 5.43
N LEU A 198 -2.50 0.21 4.23
CA LEU A 198 -1.35 -0.66 4.05
C LEU A 198 -0.05 0.06 4.45
N VAL A 199 0.79 -0.63 5.22
CA VAL A 199 2.09 -0.14 5.72
C VAL A 199 3.20 -1.16 5.46
N GLU A 200 4.43 -0.66 5.41
CA GLU A 200 5.65 -1.48 5.26
C GLU A 200 6.24 -1.84 6.63
N GLU A 201 7.07 -2.88 6.66
CA GLU A 201 7.83 -3.27 7.85
C GLU A 201 8.65 -2.09 8.40
N GLY A 202 8.46 -1.81 9.69
CA GLY A 202 9.14 -0.72 10.41
C GLY A 202 8.21 -0.08 11.43
N ARG A 203 8.71 0.13 12.65
CA ARG A 203 7.90 0.62 13.78
C ARG A 203 7.37 2.02 13.49
N GLY A 204 6.05 2.14 13.39
CA GLY A 204 5.32 3.40 13.43
C GLY A 204 4.45 3.65 12.20
N HIS A 205 3.18 3.99 12.45
CA HIS A 205 2.29 4.55 11.45
C HIS A 205 2.88 5.84 10.85
N ASP A 206 2.62 6.08 9.55
CA ASP A 206 2.83 7.39 8.94
C ASP A 206 1.87 8.40 9.60
N GLN A 207 2.39 9.12 10.59
CA GLN A 207 1.59 9.91 11.52
C GLN A 207 0.69 10.92 10.80
N LEU A 208 1.20 11.61 9.78
CA LEU A 208 0.42 12.61 9.06
C LEU A 208 -0.63 11.94 8.14
N ARG A 209 -0.25 10.90 7.38
CA ARG A 209 -1.19 10.17 6.52
C ARG A 209 -2.35 9.60 7.32
N PHE A 210 -2.06 8.94 8.44
CA PHE A 210 -3.07 8.33 9.29
C PHE A 210 -3.96 9.36 9.98
N ALA A 211 -3.38 10.45 10.51
CA ALA A 211 -4.16 11.52 11.12
C ALA A 211 -5.08 12.21 10.09
N LEU A 212 -4.62 12.41 8.85
CA LEU A 212 -5.43 13.01 7.78
C LEU A 212 -6.59 12.10 7.39
N VAL A 213 -6.35 10.79 7.30
CA VAL A 213 -7.39 9.79 7.02
C VAL A 213 -8.41 9.73 8.17
N GLN A 214 -7.94 9.70 9.42
CA GLN A 214 -8.83 9.67 10.59
C GLN A 214 -9.72 10.92 10.69
N ALA A 215 -9.21 12.08 10.28
CA ALA A 215 -9.95 13.35 10.30
C ALA A 215 -10.80 13.58 9.03
N SER A 216 -10.79 12.67 8.06
CA SER A 216 -11.48 12.84 6.79
C SER A 216 -12.89 12.24 6.80
N ASP A 217 -13.77 12.80 5.98
CA ASP A 217 -15.09 12.24 5.67
C ASP A 217 -15.05 11.47 4.34
N ARG A 218 -16.11 10.69 4.06
CA ARG A 218 -16.30 10.08 2.74
C ARG A 218 -16.43 11.18 1.67
N ALA A 219 -16.00 10.88 0.45
CA ALA A 219 -16.19 11.80 -0.67
C ALA A 219 -17.70 12.03 -0.94
N GLY A 220 -18.08 13.30 -1.02
CA GLY A 220 -19.47 13.74 -1.13
C GLY A 220 -20.02 14.25 0.21
N ASP A 221 -21.30 14.60 0.27
CA ASP A 221 -21.95 15.12 1.50
C ASP A 221 -22.33 13.99 2.49
N LYS A 222 -21.49 12.96 2.59
CA LYS A 222 -21.73 11.78 3.43
C LYS A 222 -20.72 11.74 4.57
N SER A 223 -21.06 12.38 5.69
CA SER A 223 -20.29 12.21 6.92
C SER A 223 -20.42 10.78 7.46
N TRP A 224 -19.40 10.35 8.20
CA TRP A 224 -19.45 9.07 8.89
C TRP A 224 -20.58 9.05 9.93
N SER A 225 -21.32 7.95 10.02
CA SER A 225 -22.32 7.79 11.09
C SER A 225 -21.65 7.69 12.46
N ASN A 226 -20.49 7.03 12.51
CA ASN A 226 -19.56 7.04 13.63
C ASN A 226 -18.14 7.18 13.06
N PRO A 227 -17.24 7.95 13.71
CA PRO A 227 -15.86 8.06 13.24
C PRO A 227 -15.21 6.66 13.11
N PRO A 228 -14.67 6.30 11.94
CA PRO A 228 -14.10 4.99 11.74
C PRO A 228 -12.78 4.84 12.51
N LEU A 229 -12.49 3.60 12.92
CA LEU A 229 -11.20 3.27 13.50
C LEU A 229 -10.18 3.06 12.37
N VAL A 230 -9.02 3.70 12.46
CA VAL A 230 -7.98 3.59 11.42
C VAL A 230 -6.91 2.61 11.88
N PHE A 231 -6.59 1.63 11.04
CA PHE A 231 -5.61 0.58 11.30
C PHE A 231 -4.48 0.61 10.27
N GLY A 232 -3.27 0.33 10.72
CA GLY A 232 -2.14 0.03 9.85
C GLY A 232 -2.10 -1.46 9.57
N LEU A 233 -2.24 -1.84 8.30
CA LEU A 233 -2.22 -3.23 7.84
C LEU A 233 -0.81 -3.60 7.37
N GLN A 234 -0.10 -4.43 8.14
CA GLN A 234 1.25 -4.88 7.79
C GLN A 234 1.21 -5.88 6.64
N ARG A 235 1.87 -5.52 5.54
CA ARG A 235 1.87 -6.28 4.28
C ARG A 235 2.48 -7.67 4.38
N LYS A 236 3.40 -7.88 5.32
CA LYS A 236 4.18 -9.12 5.44
C LYS A 236 3.77 -9.94 6.66
N SER A 237 3.79 -9.34 7.84
CA SER A 237 3.49 -10.05 9.08
C SER A 237 2.01 -10.40 9.25
N GLY A 238 1.11 -9.70 8.53
CA GLY A 238 -0.34 -9.87 8.73
C GLY A 238 -0.87 -9.17 9.97
N ASP A 239 -0.02 -8.45 10.72
CA ASP A 239 -0.47 -7.72 11.89
C ASP A 239 -1.31 -6.50 11.47
N ALA A 240 -2.38 -6.22 12.21
CA ALA A 240 -3.11 -4.95 12.12
C ALA A 240 -3.03 -4.16 13.42
N GLU A 241 -2.50 -2.94 13.35
CA GLU A 241 -2.32 -2.09 14.53
C GLU A 241 -3.28 -0.89 14.49
N LEU A 242 -4.01 -0.67 15.57
CA LEU A 242 -4.85 0.53 15.71
C LEU A 242 -3.96 1.78 15.71
N PHE A 243 -4.36 2.80 14.94
CA PHE A 243 -3.64 4.06 14.90
C PHE A 243 -3.57 4.74 16.26
N GLN A 244 -2.35 4.80 16.80
CA GLN A 244 -2.01 5.61 17.96
C GLN A 244 -1.11 6.75 17.49
N SER A 245 -1.64 7.97 17.60
CA SER A 245 -0.90 9.17 17.24
C SER A 245 0.17 9.46 18.30
N ALA A 246 1.43 9.51 17.87
CA ALA A 246 2.57 9.86 18.72
C ALA A 246 2.55 11.34 19.13
N PHE A 247 1.87 12.18 18.34
CA PHE A 247 1.71 13.62 18.56
C PHE A 247 0.22 13.97 18.64
N LYS A 248 -0.13 15.16 19.13
CA LYS A 248 -1.54 15.59 19.05
C LYS A 248 -1.93 15.77 17.58
N ILE A 249 -3.13 15.31 17.21
CA ILE A 249 -3.62 15.40 15.82
C ILE A 249 -3.58 16.85 15.32
N ASP A 250 -3.98 17.82 16.15
CA ASP A 250 -3.94 19.24 15.77
C ASP A 250 -2.52 19.75 15.47
N GLU A 251 -1.51 19.25 16.18
CA GLU A 251 -0.10 19.60 15.94
C GLU A 251 0.39 18.98 14.62
N LEU A 252 0.01 17.73 14.35
CA LEU A 252 0.27 17.08 13.05
C LEU A 252 -0.36 17.87 11.90
N MET A 253 -1.60 18.32 12.06
CA MET A 253 -2.31 19.11 11.04
C MET A 253 -1.63 20.46 10.79
N GLN A 254 -1.07 21.10 11.82
CA GLN A 254 -0.32 22.36 11.68
C GLN A 254 0.97 22.18 10.88
N MET A 255 1.58 21.00 10.86
CA MET A 255 2.78 20.73 10.05
C MET A 255 2.50 20.61 8.55
N LEU A 256 1.24 20.46 8.14
CA LEU A 256 0.88 20.25 6.74
C LEU A 256 1.39 21.37 5.81
N LEU A 257 1.10 22.64 6.14
CA LEU A 257 1.50 23.78 5.30
C LEU A 257 3.03 23.96 5.28
N PRO A 258 3.75 23.95 6.42
CA PRO A 258 5.22 23.99 6.41
C PRO A 258 5.85 22.87 5.58
N LEU A 259 5.33 21.65 5.65
CA LEU A 259 5.83 20.52 4.85
C LEU A 259 5.56 20.72 3.35
N ALA A 260 4.40 21.25 3.00
CA ALA A 260 4.08 21.59 1.61
C ALA A 260 4.99 22.71 1.06
N GLU A 261 5.33 23.71 1.88
CA GLU A 261 6.30 24.75 1.51
C GLU A 261 7.70 24.17 1.34
N ARG A 262 8.11 23.21 2.16
CA ARG A 262 9.38 22.50 1.98
C ARG A 262 9.38 21.63 0.74
N ALA A 263 8.24 21.05 0.38
CA ALA A 263 8.07 20.28 -0.84
C ALA A 263 8.32 21.11 -2.11
N THR A 264 7.97 22.40 -2.11
CA THR A 264 8.21 23.31 -3.24
C THR A 264 9.63 23.89 -3.28
N SER A 265 10.46 23.62 -2.26
CA SER A 265 11.84 24.07 -2.27
C SER A 265 12.64 23.40 -3.40
N LYS A 266 13.54 24.16 -4.01
CA LYS A 266 14.30 23.72 -5.20
C LYS A 266 15.13 22.45 -4.97
N VAL A 267 15.58 22.22 -3.74
CA VAL A 267 16.47 21.11 -3.41
C VAL A 267 15.64 19.91 -2.92
N SER A 268 15.47 18.93 -3.78
CA SER A 268 14.73 17.69 -3.50
C SER A 268 15.67 16.48 -3.40
N PHE A 269 16.04 16.09 -2.18
CA PHE A 269 16.91 14.93 -1.97
C PHE A 269 16.15 13.59 -2.01
N PRO A 270 16.74 12.51 -2.57
CA PRO A 270 16.14 11.17 -2.56
C PRO A 270 16.31 10.49 -1.19
N LEU A 271 15.82 11.11 -0.12
CA LEU A 271 16.04 10.64 1.26
C LEU A 271 15.52 9.22 1.50
N ARG A 272 14.45 8.81 0.80
CA ARG A 272 13.94 7.43 0.89
C ARG A 272 14.97 6.42 0.42
N ALA A 273 15.70 6.71 -0.66
CA ALA A 273 16.74 5.84 -1.18
C ALA A 273 17.91 5.70 -0.20
N LEU A 274 18.22 6.75 0.57
CA LEU A 274 19.27 6.70 1.58
C LEU A 274 18.86 5.94 2.85
N ARG A 275 17.59 6.01 3.25
CA ARG A 275 17.09 5.37 4.48
C ARG A 275 16.64 3.93 4.27
N ASN A 276 16.01 3.65 3.13
CA ASN A 276 15.48 2.34 2.78
C ASN A 276 15.53 2.19 1.25
N PRO A 277 16.69 1.77 0.69
CA PRO A 277 16.85 1.58 -0.75
C PRO A 277 15.83 0.60 -1.35
N HIS A 278 15.46 -0.45 -0.60
CA HIS A 278 14.49 -1.44 -1.07
C HIS A 278 13.11 -0.84 -1.32
N ALA A 279 12.68 0.15 -0.51
CA ALA A 279 11.41 0.84 -0.73
C ALA A 279 11.38 1.65 -2.05
N CYS A 280 12.53 1.88 -2.70
CA CYS A 280 12.57 2.53 -4.01
C CYS A 280 12.21 1.60 -5.17
N LEU A 281 12.30 0.28 -5.00
CA LEU A 281 11.86 -0.70 -6.00
C LEU A 281 10.35 -0.62 -6.26
N ASP A 282 9.61 -0.21 -5.23
CA ASP A 282 8.15 -0.07 -5.24
C ASP A 282 7.69 1.38 -5.41
N CYS A 283 8.60 2.28 -5.82
CA CYS A 283 8.30 3.69 -5.97
C CYS A 283 7.90 4.00 -7.42
N GLY A 284 6.71 4.59 -7.62
CA GLY A 284 6.26 4.99 -8.95
C GLY A 284 7.11 6.05 -9.65
N TYR A 285 8.10 6.64 -8.97
CA TYR A 285 9.06 7.59 -9.54
C TYR A 285 10.48 7.01 -9.71
N GLN A 286 10.65 5.70 -9.50
CA GLN A 286 11.96 5.06 -9.56
C GLN A 286 12.67 5.33 -10.90
N TYR A 287 11.93 5.26 -12.01
CA TYR A 287 12.48 5.46 -13.36
C TYR A 287 13.07 6.85 -13.61
N LEU A 288 12.59 7.88 -12.89
CA LEU A 288 13.14 9.24 -12.97
C LEU A 288 14.39 9.41 -12.11
N CYS A 289 14.45 8.69 -11.00
CA CYS A 289 15.61 8.70 -10.12
C CYS A 289 16.75 7.83 -10.67
N TYR A 290 16.42 6.75 -11.39
CA TYR A 290 17.35 5.76 -11.94
C TYR A 290 17.05 5.51 -13.43
N PRO A 291 17.56 6.37 -14.35
CA PRO A 291 17.21 6.30 -15.77
C PRO A 291 17.77 5.09 -16.53
N ASP A 292 18.75 4.37 -15.95
CA ASP A 292 19.39 3.23 -16.62
C ASP A 292 18.68 1.90 -16.27
N LYS A 293 17.72 1.50 -17.13
CA LYS A 293 16.90 0.29 -16.97
C LYS A 293 17.71 -1.01 -16.89
N ALA A 294 18.92 -1.05 -17.46
CA ALA A 294 19.75 -2.26 -17.50
C ALA A 294 20.42 -2.61 -16.16
N LYS A 295 20.39 -1.69 -15.16
CA LYS A 295 21.04 -1.87 -13.86
C LYS A 295 20.09 -1.67 -12.67
N MET A 296 18.77 -1.71 -12.89
CA MET A 296 17.74 -1.45 -11.88
C MET A 296 17.85 -2.34 -10.62
N GLU A 297 18.34 -3.58 -10.74
CA GLU A 297 18.51 -4.49 -9.59
C GLU A 297 19.85 -4.31 -8.83
N ARG A 298 20.80 -3.56 -9.40
CA ARG A 298 22.19 -3.49 -8.89
C ARG A 298 22.67 -2.08 -8.52
N GLN A 299 21.89 -1.04 -8.79
CA GLN A 299 22.26 0.32 -8.40
C GLN A 299 21.89 0.57 -6.94
N MET A 300 22.91 0.54 -6.07
CA MET A 300 22.88 1.37 -4.87
C MET A 300 22.71 2.84 -5.27
N PRO A 301 22.16 3.71 -4.39
CA PRO A 301 21.88 5.11 -4.68
C PRO A 301 23.18 5.89 -4.91
N ILE A 302 23.77 5.74 -6.09
CA ILE A 302 24.79 6.64 -6.59
C ILE A 302 24.01 7.62 -7.43
N PHE A 303 23.85 8.84 -6.91
CA PHE A 303 23.20 9.97 -7.57
C PHE A 303 23.48 9.96 -9.07
N GLY A 304 22.51 9.50 -9.87
CA GLY A 304 22.65 9.52 -11.32
C GLY A 304 22.75 10.96 -11.81
N GLU A 305 23.18 11.18 -13.06
CA GLU A 305 23.25 12.53 -13.63
C GLU A 305 21.92 13.31 -13.49
N ALA A 306 20.77 12.62 -13.57
CA ALA A 306 19.46 13.24 -13.36
C ALA A 306 19.27 13.73 -11.92
N SER A 307 19.66 12.93 -10.93
CA SER A 307 19.63 13.33 -9.51
C SER A 307 20.60 14.47 -9.22
N LEU A 308 21.80 14.45 -9.83
CA LEU A 308 22.79 15.53 -9.72
C LEU A 308 22.32 16.83 -10.40
N LYS A 309 21.63 16.74 -11.55
CA LYS A 309 21.02 17.90 -12.23
C LYS A 309 19.88 18.53 -11.42
N MET A 310 19.13 17.75 -10.64
CA MET A 310 18.15 18.31 -9.69
C MET A 310 18.80 19.06 -8.52
N LEU A 311 20.01 18.67 -8.10
CA LEU A 311 20.74 19.40 -7.05
C LEU A 311 21.31 20.75 -7.53
N GLN A 312 21.38 20.96 -8.85
CA GLN A 312 21.99 22.14 -9.47
C GLN A 312 20.97 23.17 -10.02
N ARG A 313 19.66 22.93 -9.88
CA ARG A 313 18.58 23.84 -10.35
C ARG A 313 17.85 24.54 -9.20
#